data_AF-A0A975DH38-F1
#
_entry.id   AF-A0A975DH38-F1
#
_cell.length_a   1.000
_cell.length_b   1.000
_cell.length_c   1.000
_cell.angle_alpha   90.00
_cell.angle_beta   90.00
_cell.angle_gamma   90.00
#
_symmetry.space_group_name_H-M   'P 1'
#
loop_
_entity.id
_entity.type
_entity.pdbx_description
1 polymer ?
#
loop_
_entity_poly.entity_id
_entity_poly.type
_entity_poly.pdbx_seq_one_letter_code
_entity_poly.pdbx_strand_id
1 'polypeptide(L)'
;MDTLEISSMIFALECGALKKQDVINWADQIILESPEPDIRLFDISVAKDSYEIVSLLNHFEQHEKLNEIGARAFTLFAKGLQDNKTTYERVTGKLYDMAFSGHAPNPQIESQMMCYWDELANANLGIYGNSDEIKTECLQFLVEYGS
;
A
#
# COMPACT_ATOMS: atom_id res chain seq x y z
N MET A 1 -1.50 -3.89 -19.53
CA MET A 1 -0.70 -3.75 -18.31
C MET A 1 -1.62 -3.95 -17.12
N ASP A 2 -1.13 -4.52 -16.02
CA ASP A 2 -1.97 -4.80 -14.86
C ASP A 2 -2.25 -3.49 -14.08
N THR A 3 -3.46 -2.95 -14.28
CA THR A 3 -3.89 -1.69 -13.63
C THR A 3 -4.08 -1.87 -12.13
N LEU A 4 -4.42 -3.08 -11.67
CA LEU A 4 -4.57 -3.39 -10.25
C LEU A 4 -3.21 -3.37 -9.55
N GLU A 5 -2.20 -3.97 -10.18
CA GLU A 5 -0.83 -3.92 -9.68
C GLU A 5 -0.33 -2.47 -9.57
N ILE A 6 -0.49 -1.66 -10.63
CA ILE A 6 -0.10 -0.24 -10.64
C ILE A 6 -0.81 0.55 -9.53
N SER A 7 -2.13 0.44 -9.45
CA SER A 7 -2.93 1.22 -8.51
C SER A 7 -2.58 0.86 -7.06
N SER A 8 -2.37 -0.43 -6.76
CA SER A 8 -1.99 -0.88 -5.42
C SER A 8 -0.56 -0.51 -5.02
N MET A 9 0.38 -0.46 -5.98
CA MET A 9 1.75 0.00 -5.71
C MET A 9 1.82 1.45 -5.23
N ILE A 10 0.91 2.32 -5.69
CA ILE A 10 0.83 3.72 -5.23
C ILE A 10 0.62 3.77 -3.71
N PHE A 11 -0.40 3.08 -3.21
CA PHE A 11 -0.69 3.01 -1.77
C PHE A 11 0.48 2.45 -0.96
N ALA A 12 1.12 1.39 -1.48
CA ALA A 12 2.26 0.76 -0.84
C ALA A 12 3.53 1.62 -0.83
N LEU A 13 3.76 2.44 -1.85
CA LEU A 13 4.85 3.41 -1.88
C LEU A 13 4.61 4.55 -0.87
N GLU A 14 3.40 5.07 -0.79
CA GLU A 14 3.04 6.18 0.11
C GLU A 14 3.23 5.80 1.58
N CYS A 15 2.81 4.59 1.97
CA CYS A 15 3.07 4.10 3.32
C CYS A 15 4.48 3.50 3.49
N GLY A 16 5.25 3.35 2.42
CA GLY A 16 6.63 2.84 2.43
C GLY A 16 6.77 1.32 2.55
N ALA A 17 5.67 0.58 2.39
CA ALA A 17 5.64 -0.89 2.29
C ALA A 17 6.35 -1.39 1.02
N LEU A 18 6.34 -0.59 -0.05
CA LEU A 18 7.25 -0.71 -1.18
C LEU A 18 8.31 0.38 -1.14
N LYS A 19 9.53 0.04 -1.55
CA LYS A 19 10.61 1.01 -1.78
C LYS A 19 10.68 1.38 -3.25
N LYS A 20 11.27 2.54 -3.52
CA LYS A 20 11.57 3.00 -4.89
C LYS A 20 12.19 1.90 -5.75
N GLN A 21 13.19 1.20 -5.21
CA GLN A 21 13.90 0.15 -5.93
C GLN A 21 13.03 -1.06 -6.26
N ASP A 22 12.02 -1.38 -5.43
CA ASP A 22 11.10 -2.49 -5.71
C ASP A 22 10.30 -2.20 -7.00
N VAL A 23 9.87 -0.95 -7.18
CA VAL A 23 9.07 -0.53 -8.35
C VAL A 23 9.93 -0.31 -9.59
N ILE A 24 11.15 0.20 -9.44
CA ILE A 24 12.13 0.26 -10.55
C ILE A 24 12.41 -1.14 -11.08
N ASN A 25 12.68 -2.11 -10.19
CA ASN A 25 12.95 -3.49 -10.60
C ASN A 25 11.74 -4.11 -11.32
N TRP A 26 10.52 -3.82 -10.86
CA TRP A 26 9.29 -4.23 -11.53
C TRP A 26 9.18 -3.64 -12.95
N ALA A 27 9.44 -2.34 -13.11
CA ALA A 27 9.39 -1.67 -14.41
C ALA A 27 10.46 -2.23 -15.36
N ASP A 28 11.70 -2.38 -14.88
CA ASP A 28 12.82 -2.94 -15.64
C ASP A 28 12.54 -4.37 -16.11
N GLN A 29 11.92 -5.19 -15.26
CA GLN A 29 11.54 -6.54 -15.62
C GLN A 29 10.53 -6.55 -16.79
N ILE A 30 9.48 -5.72 -16.71
CA ILE A 30 8.48 -5.63 -17.79
C ILE A 30 9.11 -5.11 -19.09
N ILE A 31 10.03 -4.14 -19.00
CA ILE A 31 10.76 -3.60 -20.14
C ILE A 31 11.56 -4.70 -20.84
N LEU A 32 12.25 -5.55 -20.07
CA LEU A 32 13.10 -6.63 -20.62
C LEU A 32 12.29 -7.79 -21.21
N GLU A 33 11.11 -8.08 -20.65
CA GLU A 33 10.27 -9.21 -21.05
C GLU A 33 9.33 -8.86 -22.22
N SER A 34 8.96 -7.60 -22.39
CA SER A 34 8.02 -7.17 -23.44
C SER A 34 8.74 -6.88 -24.77
N PRO A 35 8.27 -7.41 -25.91
CA PRO A 35 8.81 -7.06 -27.23
C PRO A 35 8.54 -5.59 -27.62
N GLU A 36 7.46 -5.01 -27.08
CA GLU A 36 7.09 -3.60 -27.25
C GLU A 36 6.65 -3.04 -25.88
N PRO A 37 7.59 -2.59 -25.03
CA PRO A 37 7.25 -2.07 -23.70
C PRO A 37 6.59 -0.69 -23.78
N ASP A 38 5.70 -0.41 -22.83
CA ASP A 38 5.10 0.92 -22.68
C ASP A 38 6.19 1.95 -22.34
N ILE A 39 6.26 3.03 -23.13
CA ILE A 39 7.32 4.05 -22.99
C ILE A 39 7.34 4.69 -21.60
N ARG A 40 6.19 4.76 -20.91
CA ARG A 40 6.07 5.34 -19.57
C ARG A 40 6.82 4.53 -18.51
N LEU A 41 7.11 3.24 -18.77
CA LEU A 41 7.90 2.41 -17.85
C LEU A 41 9.36 2.88 -17.78
N PHE A 42 9.92 3.41 -18.88
CA PHE A 42 11.30 3.92 -18.87
C PHE A 42 11.45 5.13 -17.95
N ASP A 43 10.43 5.98 -17.86
CA ASP A 43 10.42 7.12 -16.93
C ASP A 43 10.43 6.63 -15.47
N ILE A 44 9.72 5.55 -15.16
CA ILE A 44 9.76 4.92 -13.84
C ILE A 44 11.16 4.37 -13.53
N SER A 45 11.79 3.69 -14.48
CA SER A 45 13.13 3.10 -14.30
C SER A 45 14.21 4.12 -13.96
N VAL A 46 14.06 5.37 -14.41
CA VAL A 46 15.02 6.46 -14.15
C VAL A 46 14.61 7.41 -13.03
N ALA A 47 13.49 7.14 -12.34
CA ALA A 47 12.95 8.02 -11.30
C ALA A 47 13.89 8.19 -10.10
N LYS A 48 13.96 9.42 -9.59
CA LYS A 48 14.91 9.85 -8.57
C LYS A 48 14.43 9.50 -7.16
N ASP A 49 13.14 9.62 -6.90
CA ASP A 49 12.53 9.39 -5.60
C ASP A 49 11.15 8.73 -5.69
N SER A 50 10.61 8.31 -4.55
CA SER A 50 9.31 7.64 -4.48
C SER A 50 8.13 8.55 -4.86
N TYR A 51 8.26 9.87 -4.68
CA TYR A 51 7.21 10.82 -5.04
C TYR A 51 7.08 10.94 -6.56
N GLU A 52 8.21 11.03 -7.26
CA GLU A 52 8.25 10.97 -8.72
C GLU A 52 7.64 9.68 -9.26
N ILE A 53 7.96 8.52 -8.66
CA ILE A 53 7.34 7.24 -9.04
C ILE A 53 5.82 7.28 -8.85
N VAL A 54 5.32 7.75 -7.71
CA VAL A 54 3.86 7.87 -7.49
C VAL A 54 3.22 8.77 -8.55
N SER A 55 3.84 9.90 -8.88
CA SER A 55 3.34 10.80 -9.93
C SER A 55 3.32 10.12 -11.30
N LEU A 56 4.33 9.33 -11.64
CA LEU A 56 4.41 8.60 -12.91
C LEU A 56 3.39 7.46 -12.97
N LEU A 57 3.21 6.70 -11.89
CA LEU A 57 2.21 5.64 -11.79
C LEU A 57 0.78 6.18 -11.95
N ASN A 58 0.51 7.41 -11.49
CA ASN A 58 -0.78 8.06 -11.68
C ASN A 58 -1.09 8.42 -13.15
N HIS A 59 -0.12 8.43 -14.07
CA HIS A 59 -0.35 8.63 -15.50
C HIS A 59 -0.79 7.37 -16.24
N PHE A 60 -0.84 6.22 -15.56
CA PHE A 60 -1.43 5.01 -16.11
C PHE A 60 -2.94 4.96 -15.85
N GLU A 61 -3.62 4.13 -16.64
CA GLU A 61 -5.03 3.83 -16.41
C GLU A 61 -5.20 3.24 -15.00
N GLN A 62 -6.07 3.87 -14.21
CA GLN A 62 -6.37 3.43 -12.87
C GLN A 62 -7.37 2.27 -12.91
N HIS A 63 -7.23 1.35 -11.97
CA HIS A 63 -8.15 0.24 -11.85
C HIS A 63 -9.53 0.73 -11.37
N GLU A 64 -10.62 0.22 -11.97
CA GLU A 64 -11.97 0.74 -11.69
C GLU A 64 -12.53 0.28 -10.34
N LYS A 65 -12.14 -0.93 -9.89
CA LYS A 65 -12.70 -1.55 -8.69
C LYS A 65 -11.86 -1.25 -7.46
N LEU A 66 -12.21 -0.18 -6.75
CA LEU A 66 -11.46 0.33 -5.60
C LEU A 66 -11.26 -0.71 -4.48
N ASN A 67 -12.22 -1.61 -4.29
CA ASN A 67 -12.14 -2.69 -3.30
C ASN A 67 -11.05 -3.72 -3.65
N GLU A 68 -10.86 -4.05 -4.93
CA GLU A 68 -9.79 -4.94 -5.38
C GLU A 68 -8.42 -4.28 -5.16
N ILE A 69 -8.31 -2.97 -5.43
CA ILE A 69 -7.10 -2.18 -5.13
C ILE A 69 -6.79 -2.22 -3.62
N GLY A 70 -7.82 -2.03 -2.79
CA GLY A 70 -7.72 -2.10 -1.35
C GLY A 70 -7.17 -3.43 -0.86
N ALA A 71 -7.76 -4.54 -1.33
CA ALA A 71 -7.34 -5.89 -0.96
C ALA A 71 -5.87 -6.14 -1.37
N ARG A 72 -5.50 -5.76 -2.59
CA ARG A 72 -4.13 -5.92 -3.07
C ARG A 72 -3.13 -5.05 -2.31
N ALA A 73 -3.52 -3.83 -1.95
CA ALA A 73 -2.70 -2.95 -1.12
C ALA A 73 -2.49 -3.53 0.28
N PHE A 74 -3.51 -4.16 0.88
CA PHE A 74 -3.37 -4.85 2.16
C PHE A 74 -2.34 -5.98 2.10
N THR A 75 -2.33 -6.78 1.02
CA THR A 75 -1.28 -7.79 0.81
C THR A 75 0.12 -7.16 0.83
N LEU A 76 0.30 -6.02 0.17
CA LEU A 76 1.57 -5.31 0.10
C LEU A 76 1.96 -4.71 1.46
N PHE A 77 0.99 -4.18 2.23
CA PHE A 77 1.23 -3.65 3.57
C PHE A 77 1.68 -4.73 4.54
N ALA A 78 0.96 -5.86 4.59
CA ALA A 78 1.31 -6.99 5.43
C ALA A 78 2.72 -7.49 5.15
N LYS A 79 3.06 -7.66 3.86
CA LYS A 79 4.42 -8.03 3.45
C LYS A 79 5.45 -6.97 3.83
N GLY A 80 5.15 -5.69 3.62
CA GLY A 80 6.03 -4.58 4.00
C GLY A 80 6.31 -4.52 5.50
N LEU A 81 5.34 -4.86 6.35
CA LEU A 81 5.51 -4.96 7.80
C LEU A 81 6.36 -6.19 8.16
N GLN A 82 6.07 -7.36 7.59
CA GLN A 82 6.82 -8.60 7.83
C GLN A 82 8.30 -8.48 7.41
N ASP A 83 8.56 -7.79 6.30
CA ASP A 83 9.90 -7.55 5.77
C ASP A 83 10.61 -6.36 6.48
N ASN A 84 9.98 -5.74 7.49
CA ASN A 84 10.47 -4.54 8.18
C ASN A 84 10.78 -3.35 7.24
N LYS A 85 10.08 -3.27 6.10
CA LYS A 85 10.21 -2.15 5.15
C LYS A 85 9.45 -0.92 5.65
N THR A 86 8.37 -1.08 6.39
CA THR A 86 7.56 0.00 6.93
C THR A 86 7.25 -0.17 8.42
N THR A 87 6.55 0.78 9.01
CA THR A 87 6.12 0.74 10.41
C THR A 87 4.59 0.69 10.49
N TYR A 88 4.08 0.19 11.61
CA TYR A 88 2.64 0.13 11.86
C TYR A 88 2.01 1.52 11.85
N GLU A 89 2.69 2.56 12.35
CA GLU A 89 2.17 3.94 12.35
C GLU A 89 1.90 4.46 10.92
N ARG A 90 2.79 4.14 9.97
CA ARG A 90 2.61 4.52 8.57
C ARG A 90 1.48 3.73 7.91
N VAL A 91 1.36 2.44 8.23
CA VAL A 91 0.32 1.58 7.67
C VAL A 91 -1.05 1.95 8.22
N THR A 92 -1.20 2.12 9.54
CA THR A 92 -2.49 2.48 10.15
C THR A 92 -2.94 3.88 9.73
N GLY A 93 -2.03 4.84 9.60
CA GLY A 93 -2.35 6.14 9.00
C GLY A 93 -2.83 6.00 7.56
N LYS A 94 -2.22 5.11 6.77
CA LYS A 94 -2.68 4.86 5.39
C LYS A 94 -4.03 4.12 5.34
N LEU A 95 -4.30 3.20 6.27
CA LEU A 95 -5.61 2.54 6.40
C LEU A 95 -6.71 3.56 6.66
N TYR A 96 -6.45 4.55 7.52
CA TYR A 96 -7.35 5.67 7.76
C TYR A 96 -7.65 6.41 6.45
N ASP A 97 -6.64 6.87 5.72
CA ASP A 97 -6.82 7.57 4.43
C ASP A 97 -7.60 6.74 3.40
N MET A 98 -7.32 5.43 3.33
CA MET A 98 -8.01 4.50 2.43
C MET A 98 -9.49 4.35 2.77
N ALA A 99 -9.84 4.35 4.06
CA ALA A 99 -11.23 4.30 4.51
C ALA A 99 -12.02 5.53 4.04
N PHE A 100 -11.43 6.73 4.08
CA PHE A 100 -12.11 7.95 3.60
C PHE A 100 -12.20 8.05 2.08
N SER A 101 -11.31 7.39 1.35
CA SER A 101 -11.26 7.44 -0.11
C SER A 101 -12.03 6.28 -0.78
N GLY A 102 -12.72 5.43 -0.02
CA GLY A 102 -13.52 4.33 -0.54
C GLY A 102 -12.70 3.12 -1.03
N HIS A 103 -11.46 2.97 -0.56
CA HIS A 103 -10.55 1.87 -0.91
C HIS A 103 -10.60 0.72 0.11
N ALA A 104 -11.67 0.60 0.89
CA ALA A 104 -11.86 -0.55 1.77
C ALA A 104 -12.11 -1.82 0.94
N PRO A 105 -11.41 -2.95 1.21
CA PRO A 105 -11.69 -4.23 0.55
C PRO A 105 -13.15 -4.69 0.70
N ASN A 106 -13.77 -4.37 1.83
CA ASN A 106 -15.17 -4.61 2.14
C ASN A 106 -15.70 -3.40 2.95
N PRO A 107 -16.88 -2.84 2.62
CA PRO A 107 -17.46 -1.73 3.38
C PRO A 107 -17.64 -2.01 4.89
N GLN A 108 -17.80 -3.28 5.29
CA GLN A 108 -18.00 -3.66 6.70
C GLN A 108 -16.78 -3.43 7.59
N ILE A 109 -15.58 -3.34 7.01
CA ILE A 109 -14.32 -3.15 7.75
C ILE A 109 -13.84 -1.71 7.76
N GLU A 110 -14.55 -0.81 7.09
CA GLU A 110 -14.14 0.59 6.91
C GLU A 110 -14.02 1.32 8.26
N SER A 111 -14.94 1.08 9.20
CA SER A 111 -14.85 1.62 10.56
C SER A 111 -13.64 1.07 11.33
N GLN A 112 -13.31 -0.21 11.15
CA GLN A 112 -12.15 -0.82 11.81
C GLN A 112 -10.83 -0.23 11.27
N MET A 113 -10.75 0.02 9.96
CA MET A 113 -9.61 0.71 9.33
C MET A 113 -9.37 2.09 9.95
N MET A 114 -10.44 2.84 10.24
CA MET A 114 -10.34 4.16 10.85
C MET A 114 -9.83 4.11 12.30
N CYS A 115 -10.10 3.05 13.06
CA CYS A 115 -9.76 2.97 14.48
C CYS A 115 -8.26 2.70 14.73
N TYR A 116 -7.61 1.89 13.90
CA TYR A 116 -6.25 1.41 14.19
C TYR A 116 -5.21 2.52 14.40
N TRP A 117 -5.35 3.66 13.70
CA TRP A 117 -4.41 4.77 13.86
C TRP A 117 -4.51 5.40 15.25
N ASP A 118 -5.72 5.70 15.71
CA ASP A 118 -5.98 6.29 17.02
C ASP A 118 -5.67 5.30 18.15
N GLU A 119 -6.07 4.04 18.00
CA GLU A 119 -5.80 2.99 18.99
C GLU A 119 -4.29 2.78 19.21
N LEU A 120 -3.53 2.67 18.12
CA LEU A 120 -2.08 2.52 18.20
C LEU A 120 -1.42 3.76 18.81
N ALA A 121 -1.87 4.96 18.44
CA ALA A 121 -1.37 6.21 19.01
C ALA A 121 -1.61 6.28 20.53
N ASN A 122 -2.83 5.95 20.99
CA ASN A 122 -3.18 5.92 22.40
C ASN A 122 -2.38 4.89 23.19
N ALA A 123 -2.17 3.70 22.63
CA ALA A 123 -1.39 2.65 23.26
C ALA A 123 0.10 3.02 23.36
N ASN A 124 0.68 3.58 22.29
CA ASN A 124 2.07 4.06 22.28
C ASN A 124 2.30 5.20 23.29
N LEU A 125 1.29 6.03 23.56
CA LEU A 125 1.34 7.08 24.59
C LEU A 125 1.05 6.57 26.02
N GLY A 126 0.73 5.29 26.18
CA GLY A 126 0.37 4.70 27.48
C GLY A 126 -0.99 5.16 28.02
N ILE A 127 -1.87 5.67 27.15
CA ILE A 127 -3.20 6.17 27.52
C ILE A 127 -4.18 5.01 27.67
N TYR A 128 -4.27 4.15 26.65
CA TYR A 128 -5.20 3.01 26.61
C TYR A 128 -4.73 1.95 25.61
N GLY A 129 -4.92 0.67 25.95
CA GLY A 129 -4.57 -0.48 25.10
C GLY A 129 -3.11 -0.94 25.20
N ASN A 130 -2.77 -1.98 24.46
CA ASN A 130 -1.43 -2.55 24.35
C ASN A 130 -0.94 -2.45 22.90
N SER A 131 0.19 -1.78 22.67
CA SER A 131 0.69 -1.54 21.32
C SER A 131 1.02 -2.84 20.57
N ASP A 132 1.50 -3.87 21.27
CA ASP A 132 1.91 -5.12 20.62
C ASP A 132 0.71 -5.98 20.24
N GLU A 133 -0.35 -5.95 21.05
CA GLU A 133 -1.64 -6.58 20.72
C GLU A 133 -2.26 -5.91 19.49
N ILE A 134 -2.36 -4.58 19.48
CA ILE A 134 -2.91 -3.81 18.35
C ILE A 134 -2.12 -4.05 17.06
N LYS A 135 -0.79 -4.09 17.13
CA LYS A 135 0.07 -4.41 15.97
C LYS A 135 -0.21 -5.81 15.44
N THR A 136 -0.36 -6.79 16.34
CA THR A 136 -0.67 -8.17 15.97
C THR A 136 -2.05 -8.26 15.31
N GLU A 137 -3.07 -7.63 15.88
CA GLU A 137 -4.42 -7.57 15.34
C GLU A 137 -4.45 -6.86 13.97
N CYS A 138 -3.74 -5.74 13.83
CA CYS A 138 -3.63 -5.01 12.57
C CYS A 138 -2.98 -5.87 11.48
N LEU A 139 -1.89 -6.59 11.79
CA LEU A 139 -1.27 -7.49 10.82
C LEU A 139 -2.21 -8.63 10.42
N GLN A 140 -2.91 -9.24 11.38
CA GLN A 140 -3.88 -10.30 11.10
C GLN A 140 -5.02 -9.78 10.22
N PHE A 141 -5.54 -8.59 10.52
CA PHE A 141 -6.55 -7.91 9.73
C PHE A 141 -6.09 -7.68 8.28
N LEU A 142 -4.87 -7.18 8.07
CA LEU A 142 -4.32 -6.99 6.73
C LEU A 142 -4.21 -8.31 5.95
N VAL A 143 -3.81 -9.40 6.62
CA VAL A 143 -3.70 -10.72 6.00
C VAL A 143 -5.08 -11.30 5.66
N GLU A 144 -6.07 -11.14 6.54
CA GLU A 144 -7.43 -11.64 6.35
C GLU A 144 -8.16 -10.96 5.18
N TYR A 145 -8.04 -9.64 5.08
CA TYR A 145 -8.75 -8.85 4.06
C TYR A 145 -7.90 -8.54 2.83
N GLY A 146 -6.65 -9.01 2.79
CA GLY A 146 -5.74 -8.86 1.66
C GLY A 146 -5.67 -10.06 0.72
N SER A 147 -6.51 -11.09 0.93
CA SER A 147 -6.54 -12.34 0.16
C SER A 147 -7.74 -12.45 -0.78
#